data_AF-A0A2L2NFE0-F1
#
_entry.id   AF-A0A2L2NFE0-F1
#
_cell.length_a   1.000
_cell.length_b   1.000
_cell.length_c   1.000
_cell.angle_alpha   90.00
_cell.angle_beta   90.00
_cell.angle_gamma   90.00
#
_symmetry.space_group_name_H-M   'P 1'
#
loop_
_entity.id
_entity.type
_entity.pdbx_description
1 polymer ?
#
loop_
_entity_poly.entity_id
_entity_poly.type
_entity_poly.pdbx_seq_one_letter_code
_entity_poly.pdbx_strand_id
1 'polypeptide(L)'
;MSLKPEQLKQHCEIIINSPRIKNKIVVLCEGKGGIWDTKGRPSPQSYSKMEEMPDSNFYNRCVPKSWSQYRPQFFNCGDRKDVLDTYFTLSKLHDENKNNSYLTLEKLFAIVDVDLQTQNITKEYSYSFSDTEAIFCDLYTKLNINEENAKQHRIWVTGLIHKEAYFIIPELQPIFDTFSTLYDNNSLLLRDIYLTMADALITDSDLKSNLSKVSNRISHCSGLDCTAIDKLRDSWKEQFENAQDDTQKNELILALLALRKAKYYWNKIQPQSDWTSSVQTFKDQLLLEIGRFYSEQSNHTKYHIPCFFKILRQFAELL
;
A
#
# COMPACT_ATOMS: atom_id res chain seq x y z
N MET A 1 -14.93 5.59 5.48
CA MET A 1 -16.26 6.07 5.04
C MET A 1 -16.41 5.41 3.70
N SER A 2 -17.38 4.53 3.55
CA SER A 2 -17.54 3.68 2.36
C SER A 2 -18.60 4.25 1.42
N LEU A 3 -18.38 4.11 0.11
CA LEU A 3 -19.18 4.72 -0.95
C LEU A 3 -20.62 4.25 -0.83
N LYS A 4 -21.57 5.17 -0.99
CA LYS A 4 -22.98 4.78 -1.19
C LYS A 4 -23.12 4.09 -2.56
N PRO A 5 -24.11 3.19 -2.74
CA PRO A 5 -24.31 2.48 -4.00
C PRO A 5 -24.37 3.39 -5.24
N GLU A 6 -25.01 4.55 -5.14
CA GLU A 6 -25.10 5.52 -6.23
C GLU A 6 -23.75 6.17 -6.54
N GLN A 7 -22.95 6.45 -5.50
CA GLN A 7 -21.61 7.01 -5.65
C GLN A 7 -20.66 6.00 -6.29
N LEU A 8 -20.74 4.73 -5.88
CA LEU A 8 -19.99 3.62 -6.48
C LEU A 8 -20.33 3.43 -7.95
N LYS A 9 -21.62 3.38 -8.29
CA LYS A 9 -22.07 3.27 -9.69
C LYS A 9 -21.54 4.43 -10.52
N GLN A 10 -21.68 5.65 -10.03
CA GLN A 10 -21.17 6.85 -10.70
C GLN A 10 -19.63 6.80 -10.84
N HIS A 11 -18.91 6.29 -9.85
CA HIS A 11 -17.47 6.09 -9.93
C HIS A 11 -17.09 5.21 -11.11
N CYS A 12 -17.71 4.04 -11.16
CA CYS A 12 -17.41 3.02 -12.15
C CYS A 12 -17.79 3.49 -13.55
N GLU A 13 -18.93 4.16 -13.71
CA GLU A 13 -19.37 4.75 -14.99
C GLU A 13 -18.38 5.81 -15.51
N ILE A 14 -17.77 6.60 -14.63
CA ILE A 14 -16.77 7.60 -15.04
C ILE A 14 -15.46 6.92 -15.44
N ILE A 15 -14.99 5.93 -14.67
CA ILE A 15 -13.75 5.21 -14.98
C ILE A 15 -13.88 4.46 -16.30
N ILE A 16 -14.92 3.65 -16.47
CA ILE A 16 -15.08 2.75 -17.63
C ILE A 16 -15.21 3.50 -18.96
N ASN A 17 -15.77 4.72 -18.91
CA ASN A 17 -15.96 5.59 -20.07
C ASN A 17 -14.83 6.63 -20.24
N SER A 18 -13.79 6.59 -19.40
CA SER A 18 -12.67 7.52 -19.50
C SER A 18 -11.76 7.19 -20.69
N PRO A 19 -11.60 8.09 -21.68
CA PRO A 19 -10.67 7.84 -22.79
C PRO A 19 -9.21 7.68 -22.33
N ARG A 20 -8.88 8.11 -21.10
CA ARG A 20 -7.53 8.04 -20.53
C ARG A 20 -7.09 6.62 -20.24
N ILE A 21 -8.03 5.71 -19.98
CA ILE A 21 -7.73 4.32 -19.66
C ILE A 21 -7.64 3.44 -20.92
N LYS A 22 -7.95 3.99 -22.10
CA LYS A 22 -7.89 3.25 -23.37
C LYS A 22 -6.49 2.68 -23.58
N ASN A 23 -6.40 1.36 -23.71
CA ASN A 23 -5.15 0.60 -23.88
C ASN A 23 -4.13 0.80 -22.75
N LYS A 24 -4.58 1.18 -21.55
CA LYS A 24 -3.70 1.34 -20.38
C LYS A 24 -4.05 0.35 -19.27
N ILE A 25 -3.08 0.16 -18.38
CA ILE A 25 -3.32 -0.50 -17.10
C ILE A 25 -4.08 0.45 -16.19
N VAL A 26 -5.12 -0.05 -15.53
CA VAL A 26 -5.90 0.67 -14.53
C VAL A 26 -5.58 0.07 -13.17
N VAL A 27 -5.16 0.89 -12.22
CA VAL A 27 -4.88 0.49 -10.83
C VAL A 27 -5.81 1.26 -9.90
N LEU A 28 -6.68 0.52 -9.23
CA LEU A 28 -7.53 1.04 -8.16
C LEU A 28 -6.75 1.02 -6.85
N CYS A 29 -6.76 2.11 -6.10
CA CYS A 29 -6.04 2.21 -4.83
C CYS A 29 -6.87 2.90 -3.77
N GLU A 30 -6.51 2.66 -2.51
CA GLU A 30 -7.09 3.38 -1.39
C GLU A 30 -6.74 4.87 -1.46
N GLY A 31 -7.51 5.67 -0.73
CA GLY A 31 -7.36 7.11 -0.66
C GLY A 31 -8.65 7.82 -0.96
N LYS A 32 -8.83 9.00 -0.36
CA LYS A 32 -9.97 9.85 -0.67
C LYS A 32 -9.81 10.41 -2.09
N GLY A 33 -10.90 10.45 -2.86
CA GLY A 33 -10.91 11.16 -4.13
C GLY A 33 -12.24 11.38 -4.82
N GLY A 34 -12.40 12.57 -5.39
CA GLY A 34 -13.30 13.08 -6.45
C GLY A 34 -14.81 12.82 -6.44
N ILE A 35 -15.34 11.89 -5.65
CA ILE A 35 -16.78 11.67 -5.42
C ILE A 35 -17.17 12.03 -3.99
N TRP A 36 -16.19 12.02 -3.09
CA TRP A 36 -16.35 12.32 -1.67
C TRP A 36 -16.50 13.82 -1.37
N ASP A 37 -15.79 14.66 -2.12
CA ASP A 37 -15.65 16.09 -1.83
C ASP A 37 -16.35 17.01 -2.85
N THR A 38 -16.99 16.46 -3.88
CA THR A 38 -17.72 17.29 -4.85
C THR A 38 -19.10 17.63 -4.30
N LYS A 39 -19.28 18.87 -3.83
CA LYS A 39 -20.60 19.52 -3.68
C LYS A 39 -21.26 19.80 -5.05
N GLY A 40 -21.34 18.79 -5.92
CA GLY A 40 -21.81 18.89 -7.31
C GLY A 40 -21.60 17.58 -8.08
N ARG A 41 -22.07 17.53 -9.34
CA ARG A 41 -21.83 16.38 -10.22
C ARG A 41 -20.32 16.24 -10.50
N PRO A 42 -19.69 15.11 -10.15
CA PRO A 42 -18.32 14.81 -10.59
C PRO A 42 -18.21 14.96 -12.10
N SER A 43 -17.19 15.66 -12.57
CA SER A 43 -16.91 15.81 -14.00
C SER A 43 -15.65 15.01 -14.36
N PRO A 44 -15.47 14.61 -15.63
CA PRO A 44 -14.22 13.98 -16.07
C PRO A 44 -12.96 14.81 -15.72
N GLN A 45 -13.10 16.13 -15.54
CA GLN A 45 -12.03 17.03 -15.11
C GLN A 45 -11.68 16.88 -13.62
N SER A 46 -12.63 16.56 -12.73
CA SER A 46 -12.30 16.31 -11.31
C SER A 46 -11.52 15.01 -11.12
N TYR A 47 -11.72 14.03 -12.00
CA TYR A 47 -10.93 12.78 -12.04
C TYR A 47 -9.51 13.00 -12.51
N SER A 48 -9.27 14.02 -13.35
CA SER A 48 -7.91 14.36 -13.74
C SER A 48 -7.02 14.79 -12.58
N LYS A 49 -7.63 15.36 -11.54
CA LYS A 49 -6.96 15.77 -10.31
C LYS A 49 -6.87 14.64 -9.28
N MET A 50 -7.47 13.47 -9.52
CA MET A 50 -7.32 12.32 -8.64
C MET A 50 -5.90 11.75 -8.69
N GLU A 51 -5.23 11.83 -9.85
CA GLU A 51 -3.82 11.40 -9.98
C GLU A 51 -2.87 12.25 -9.11
N GLU A 52 -3.29 13.47 -8.74
CA GLU A 52 -2.54 14.40 -7.88
C GLU A 52 -2.82 14.16 -6.38
N MET A 53 -3.78 13.29 -6.04
CA MET A 53 -4.11 12.98 -4.64
C MET A 53 -3.03 12.10 -4.02
N PRO A 54 -2.78 12.21 -2.69
CA PRO A 54 -1.57 11.66 -2.06
C PRO A 54 -1.27 10.19 -2.40
N ASP A 55 -2.29 9.35 -2.45
CA ASP A 55 -2.15 7.89 -2.60
C ASP A 55 -1.85 7.50 -4.06
N SER A 56 -2.70 7.94 -4.99
CA SER A 56 -2.45 7.82 -6.44
C SER A 56 -1.13 8.48 -6.85
N ASN A 57 -0.80 9.64 -6.29
CA ASN A 57 0.43 10.37 -6.59
C ASN A 57 1.67 9.60 -6.10
N PHE A 58 1.62 9.03 -4.90
CA PHE A 58 2.68 8.16 -4.39
C PHE A 58 2.91 6.97 -5.31
N TYR A 59 1.88 6.18 -5.63
CA TYR A 59 2.03 5.02 -6.51
C TYR A 59 2.48 5.41 -7.92
N ASN A 60 1.98 6.53 -8.47
CA ASN A 60 2.44 7.04 -9.77
C ASN A 60 3.93 7.42 -9.74
N ARG A 61 4.42 7.94 -8.61
CA ARG A 61 5.83 8.27 -8.42
C ARG A 61 6.72 7.03 -8.33
N CYS A 62 6.18 5.91 -7.84
CA CYS A 62 6.87 4.62 -7.78
C CYS A 62 7.01 3.92 -9.14
N VAL A 63 6.31 4.37 -10.20
CA VAL A 63 6.43 3.80 -11.54
C VAL A 63 7.86 4.06 -12.08
N PRO A 64 8.59 3.01 -12.52
CA PRO A 64 9.95 3.16 -13.05
C PRO A 64 10.06 4.20 -14.17
N LYS A 65 11.09 5.05 -14.11
CA LYS A 65 11.28 6.15 -15.08
C LYS A 65 11.43 5.67 -16.52
N SER A 66 11.97 4.47 -16.72
CA SER A 66 12.10 3.84 -18.05
C SER A 66 10.75 3.52 -18.70
N TRP A 67 9.66 3.53 -17.94
CA TRP A 67 8.32 3.24 -18.44
C TRP A 67 7.70 4.52 -19.02
N SER A 68 8.10 4.85 -20.25
CA SER A 68 7.68 6.07 -20.96
C SER A 68 6.32 5.93 -21.66
N GLN A 69 5.93 4.70 -22.03
CA GLN A 69 4.67 4.38 -22.70
C GLN A 69 3.82 3.45 -21.83
N TYR A 70 2.50 3.50 -22.00
CA TYR A 70 1.54 2.61 -21.32
C TYR A 70 1.61 2.65 -19.78
N ARG A 71 2.01 3.80 -19.20
CA ARG A 71 2.03 4.00 -17.76
C ARG A 71 0.65 3.71 -17.14
N PRO A 72 0.59 3.04 -15.99
CA PRO A 72 -0.67 2.81 -15.29
C PRO A 72 -1.44 4.10 -15.00
N GLN A 73 -2.76 4.01 -14.96
CA GLN A 73 -3.65 5.07 -14.49
C GLN A 73 -4.18 4.68 -13.12
N PHE A 74 -3.99 5.56 -12.15
CA PHE A 74 -4.39 5.32 -10.77
C PHE A 74 -5.70 6.03 -10.46
N PHE A 75 -6.58 5.34 -9.74
CA PHE A 75 -7.83 5.90 -9.24
C PHE A 75 -7.94 5.62 -7.75
N ASN A 76 -8.13 6.69 -6.97
CA ASN A 76 -8.49 6.60 -5.56
C ASN A 76 -9.97 6.22 -5.44
N CYS A 77 -10.28 5.15 -4.71
CA CYS A 77 -11.65 4.66 -4.57
C CYS A 77 -12.29 4.95 -3.20
N GLY A 78 -11.51 5.30 -2.18
CA GLY A 78 -11.99 5.46 -0.81
C GLY A 78 -11.22 4.54 0.14
N ASP A 79 -11.93 3.78 0.97
CA ASP A 79 -11.31 2.76 1.80
C ASP A 79 -11.15 1.42 1.05
N ARG A 80 -10.49 0.45 1.70
CA ARG A 80 -10.30 -0.91 1.17
C ARG A 80 -11.58 -1.57 0.63
N LYS A 81 -12.73 -1.38 1.30
CA LYS A 81 -13.99 -1.96 0.81
C LYS A 81 -14.40 -1.29 -0.49
N ASP A 82 -14.25 0.02 -0.58
CA ASP A 82 -14.59 0.77 -1.80
C ASP A 82 -13.73 0.36 -2.99
N VAL A 83 -12.44 0.10 -2.78
CA VAL A 83 -11.54 -0.40 -3.83
C VAL A 83 -12.03 -1.74 -4.38
N LEU A 84 -12.36 -2.69 -3.50
CA LEU A 84 -12.85 -4.01 -3.90
C LEU A 84 -14.22 -3.91 -4.60
N ASP A 85 -15.16 -3.17 -4.01
CA ASP A 85 -16.49 -2.97 -4.60
C ASP A 85 -16.38 -2.30 -5.98
N THR A 86 -15.45 -1.35 -6.16
CA THR A 86 -15.16 -0.70 -7.44
C THR A 86 -14.59 -1.70 -8.44
N TYR A 87 -13.60 -2.51 -8.04
CA TYR A 87 -12.98 -3.53 -8.90
C TYR A 87 -14.04 -4.47 -9.48
N PHE A 88 -14.90 -5.02 -8.63
CA PHE A 88 -15.90 -5.98 -9.08
C PHE A 88 -17.06 -5.32 -9.84
N THR A 89 -17.46 -4.11 -9.45
CA THR A 89 -18.49 -3.37 -10.19
C THR A 89 -18.01 -3.02 -11.60
N LEU A 90 -16.75 -2.61 -11.77
CA LEU A 90 -16.14 -2.39 -13.09
C LEU A 90 -16.08 -3.67 -13.92
N SER A 91 -15.73 -4.80 -13.29
CA SER A 91 -15.69 -6.10 -13.94
C SER A 91 -17.08 -6.49 -14.50
N LYS A 92 -18.12 -6.33 -13.67
CA LYS A 92 -19.51 -6.58 -14.07
C LYS A 92 -19.97 -5.65 -15.20
N LEU A 93 -19.73 -4.34 -15.09
CA LEU A 93 -20.10 -3.37 -16.12
C LEU A 93 -19.39 -3.63 -17.46
N HIS A 94 -18.14 -4.08 -17.42
CA HIS A 94 -17.41 -4.47 -18.61
C HIS A 94 -18.06 -5.69 -19.28
N ASP A 95 -18.44 -6.72 -18.52
CA ASP A 95 -19.10 -7.91 -19.08
C ASP A 95 -20.49 -7.61 -19.67
N GLU A 96 -21.23 -6.65 -19.09
CA GLU A 96 -22.52 -6.20 -19.60
C GLU A 96 -22.41 -5.43 -20.93
N ASN A 97 -21.28 -4.77 -21.21
CA ASN A 97 -21.12 -3.93 -22.41
C ASN A 97 -19.68 -3.91 -22.96
N LYS A 98 -19.16 -5.07 -23.33
CA LYS A 98 -17.77 -5.26 -23.80
C LYS A 98 -17.36 -4.33 -24.95
N ASN A 99 -18.28 -4.00 -25.84
CA ASN A 99 -17.98 -3.24 -27.06
C ASN A 99 -17.92 -1.71 -26.87
N ASN A 100 -18.42 -1.19 -25.75
CA ASN A 100 -18.47 0.26 -25.49
C ASN A 100 -17.67 0.69 -24.25
N SER A 101 -16.73 -0.15 -23.81
CA SER A 101 -15.86 0.10 -22.66
C SER A 101 -14.45 0.45 -23.13
N TYR A 102 -13.81 1.46 -22.53
CA TYR A 102 -12.36 1.70 -22.73
C TYR A 102 -11.50 0.78 -21.86
N LEU A 103 -12.12 0.04 -20.93
CA LEU A 103 -11.45 -0.85 -20.00
C LEU A 103 -11.13 -2.19 -20.68
N THR A 104 -9.90 -2.65 -20.54
CA THR A 104 -9.52 -4.04 -20.79
C THR A 104 -9.46 -4.76 -19.45
N LEU A 105 -10.33 -5.74 -19.22
CA LEU A 105 -10.47 -6.38 -17.91
C LEU A 105 -9.15 -7.02 -17.43
N GLU A 106 -8.37 -7.63 -18.32
CA GLU A 106 -7.06 -8.20 -17.98
C GLU A 106 -6.05 -7.17 -17.47
N LYS A 107 -6.25 -5.88 -17.78
CA LYS A 107 -5.42 -4.75 -17.39
C LYS A 107 -6.01 -3.96 -16.21
N LEU A 108 -7.08 -4.46 -15.57
CA LEU A 108 -7.65 -3.91 -14.34
C LEU A 108 -6.97 -4.56 -13.12
N PHE A 109 -6.42 -3.72 -12.25
CA PHE A 109 -5.79 -4.14 -11.00
C PHE A 109 -6.31 -3.31 -9.83
N ALA A 110 -6.18 -3.86 -8.63
CA ALA A 110 -6.41 -3.16 -7.39
C ALA A 110 -5.23 -3.39 -6.43
N ILE A 111 -4.89 -2.39 -5.63
CA ILE A 111 -3.95 -2.49 -4.51
C ILE A 111 -4.61 -1.96 -3.24
N VAL A 112 -4.62 -2.78 -2.19
CA VAL A 112 -5.23 -2.46 -0.89
C VAL A 112 -4.31 -2.81 0.28
N ASP A 113 -4.51 -2.14 1.40
CA ASP A 113 -3.81 -2.44 2.64
C ASP A 113 -4.31 -3.78 3.22
N VAL A 114 -3.37 -4.63 3.66
CA VAL A 114 -3.74 -5.92 4.29
C VAL A 114 -4.46 -5.71 5.62
N ASP A 115 -4.09 -4.66 6.37
CA ASP A 115 -4.61 -4.30 7.70
C ASP A 115 -4.55 -5.45 8.72
N LEU A 116 -5.00 -5.24 9.96
CA LEU A 116 -5.13 -6.29 10.97
C LEU A 116 -6.43 -7.07 10.80
N GLN A 117 -7.48 -6.36 10.39
CA GLN A 117 -8.80 -6.91 10.14
C GLN A 117 -8.86 -7.38 8.69
N THR A 118 -9.47 -8.54 8.44
CA THR A 118 -9.69 -9.00 7.06
C THR A 118 -10.87 -8.30 6.43
N GLN A 119 -10.75 -8.01 5.15
CA GLN A 119 -11.89 -7.67 4.32
C GLN A 119 -12.33 -8.90 3.53
N ASN A 120 -13.57 -9.33 3.74
CA ASN A 120 -14.14 -10.43 2.97
C ASN A 120 -14.33 -10.00 1.51
N ILE A 121 -14.00 -10.90 0.61
CA ILE A 121 -14.31 -10.84 -0.81
C ILE A 121 -15.50 -11.77 -0.99
N THR A 122 -16.69 -11.18 -1.18
CA THR A 122 -17.94 -11.94 -1.19
C THR A 122 -17.95 -12.96 -2.33
N LYS A 123 -18.58 -14.13 -2.09
CA LYS A 123 -18.76 -15.20 -3.10
C LYS A 123 -19.58 -14.78 -4.32
N GLU A 124 -20.18 -13.60 -4.29
CA GLU A 124 -20.87 -12.99 -5.42
C GLU A 124 -19.90 -12.71 -6.58
N TYR A 125 -18.60 -12.63 -6.28
CA TYR A 125 -17.55 -12.45 -7.26
C TYR A 125 -16.86 -13.77 -7.56
N SER A 126 -16.65 -14.07 -8.85
CA SER A 126 -15.87 -15.24 -9.29
C SER A 126 -14.37 -14.97 -9.09
N TYR A 127 -13.96 -14.81 -7.84
CA TYR A 127 -12.56 -14.61 -7.44
C TYR A 127 -12.11 -15.78 -6.56
N SER A 128 -10.89 -16.27 -6.78
CA SER A 128 -10.40 -17.50 -6.15
C SER A 128 -10.12 -17.37 -4.64
N PHE A 129 -10.11 -16.15 -4.10
CA PHE A 129 -9.77 -15.85 -2.71
C PHE A 129 -10.97 -15.33 -1.93
N SER A 130 -11.14 -15.80 -0.69
CA SER A 130 -12.26 -15.46 0.19
C SER A 130 -12.14 -14.09 0.85
N ASP A 131 -10.92 -13.60 1.05
CA ASP A 131 -10.62 -12.40 1.81
C ASP A 131 -9.17 -11.93 1.56
N THR A 132 -8.83 -10.77 2.14
CA THR A 132 -7.51 -10.16 2.01
C THR A 132 -6.37 -10.94 2.68
N GLU A 133 -6.63 -11.76 3.71
CA GLU A 133 -5.59 -12.60 4.32
C GLU A 133 -5.24 -13.78 3.40
N ALA A 134 -6.26 -14.38 2.77
CA ALA A 134 -6.04 -15.44 1.80
C ALA A 134 -5.19 -14.96 0.62
N ILE A 135 -5.43 -13.74 0.12
CA ILE A 135 -4.56 -13.10 -0.89
C ILE A 135 -3.16 -12.90 -0.32
N PHE A 136 -3.01 -12.39 0.91
CA PHE A 136 -1.70 -12.18 1.53
C PHE A 136 -0.88 -13.47 1.60
N CYS A 137 -1.46 -14.56 2.12
CA CYS A 137 -0.79 -15.83 2.29
C CYS A 137 -0.35 -16.46 0.96
N ASP A 138 -1.06 -16.17 -0.13
CA ASP A 138 -0.69 -16.64 -1.45
C ASP A 138 0.35 -15.74 -2.13
N LEU A 139 0.25 -14.42 -1.95
CA LEU A 139 1.20 -13.44 -2.52
C LEU A 139 2.56 -13.44 -1.83
N TYR A 140 2.63 -13.72 -0.52
CA TYR A 140 3.85 -13.53 0.25
C TYR A 140 4.34 -14.82 0.90
N THR A 141 5.62 -15.12 0.71
CA THR A 141 6.36 -16.16 1.44
C THR A 141 7.46 -15.48 2.25
N LYS A 142 7.38 -15.58 3.59
CA LYS A 142 8.32 -14.91 4.51
C LYS A 142 8.47 -13.41 4.22
N LEU A 143 7.33 -12.71 4.06
CA LEU A 143 7.27 -11.29 3.68
C LEU A 143 8.03 -10.94 2.40
N ASN A 144 8.31 -11.90 1.51
CA ASN A 144 8.79 -11.66 0.16
C ASN A 144 7.70 -12.06 -0.83
N ILE A 145 7.59 -11.36 -1.95
CA ILE A 145 6.63 -11.73 -3.00
C ILE A 145 6.97 -13.11 -3.58
N ASN A 146 5.97 -13.98 -3.66
CA ASN A 146 6.00 -15.18 -4.49
C ASN A 146 5.69 -14.79 -5.94
N GLU A 147 6.73 -14.68 -6.77
CA GLU A 147 6.59 -14.19 -8.15
C GLU A 147 5.70 -15.07 -9.04
N GLU A 148 5.66 -16.38 -8.79
CA GLU A 148 4.83 -17.29 -9.58
C GLU A 148 3.35 -17.09 -9.30
N ASN A 149 3.00 -16.97 -8.02
CA ASN A 149 1.64 -16.68 -7.60
C ASN A 149 1.23 -15.27 -8.03
N ALA A 150 2.11 -14.27 -7.84
CA ALA A 150 1.85 -12.86 -8.14
C ALA A 150 1.33 -12.58 -9.55
N LYS A 151 1.75 -13.36 -10.56
CA LYS A 151 1.28 -13.22 -11.96
C LYS A 151 -0.24 -13.46 -12.11
N GLN A 152 -0.83 -14.23 -11.21
CA GLN A 152 -2.24 -14.62 -11.24
C GLN A 152 -3.15 -13.60 -10.54
N HIS A 153 -2.58 -12.70 -9.74
CA HIS A 153 -3.35 -11.74 -8.96
C HIS A 153 -3.72 -10.50 -9.78
N ARG A 154 -4.97 -10.07 -9.62
CA ARG A 154 -5.44 -8.74 -10.06
C ARG A 154 -5.72 -7.82 -8.88
N ILE A 155 -6.06 -8.39 -7.73
CA ILE A 155 -6.16 -7.68 -6.45
C ILE A 155 -4.90 -8.02 -5.65
N TRP A 156 -4.11 -6.99 -5.36
CA TRP A 156 -2.91 -7.07 -4.55
C TRP A 156 -3.20 -6.53 -3.15
N VAL A 157 -2.71 -7.22 -2.13
CA VAL A 157 -2.67 -6.70 -0.77
C VAL A 157 -1.24 -6.32 -0.41
N THR A 158 -1.05 -5.30 0.43
CA THR A 158 0.28 -4.91 0.89
C THR A 158 0.94 -6.02 1.74
N GLY A 159 2.24 -6.25 1.56
CA GLY A 159 3.00 -7.16 2.41
C GLY A 159 3.33 -6.60 3.81
N LEU A 160 3.36 -5.28 3.94
CA LEU A 160 3.38 -4.58 5.23
C LEU A 160 1.96 -4.15 5.60
N ILE A 161 1.71 -3.80 6.87
CA ILE A 161 0.34 -3.65 7.40
C ILE A 161 -0.52 -2.63 6.62
N HIS A 162 0.13 -1.60 6.08
CA HIS A 162 -0.46 -0.57 5.22
C HIS A 162 0.62 0.18 4.44
N LYS A 163 0.22 1.04 3.50
CA LYS A 163 1.14 1.84 2.68
C LYS A 163 2.15 2.65 3.52
N GLU A 164 1.76 3.26 4.65
CA GLU A 164 2.68 4.12 5.42
C GLU A 164 3.86 3.33 6.02
N ALA A 165 3.73 2.02 6.19
CA ALA A 165 4.84 1.18 6.65
C ALA A 165 5.99 1.14 5.62
N TYR A 166 5.66 1.27 4.32
CA TYR A 166 6.68 1.40 3.29
C TYR A 166 7.44 2.74 3.38
N PHE A 167 6.89 3.76 4.03
CA PHE A 167 7.57 5.06 4.13
C PHE A 167 8.70 5.07 5.15
N ILE A 168 8.80 4.02 5.97
CA ILE A 168 9.75 3.92 7.07
C ILE A 168 10.50 2.58 7.06
N ILE A 169 10.74 1.97 5.88
CA ILE A 169 11.64 0.81 5.79
C ILE A 169 13.10 1.23 6.01
N PRO A 170 14.00 0.34 6.48
CA PRO A 170 15.36 0.69 6.88
C PRO A 170 16.17 1.40 5.78
N GLU A 171 16.02 0.97 4.53
CA GLU A 171 16.74 1.53 3.39
C GLU A 171 16.38 3.00 3.08
N LEU A 172 15.34 3.56 3.71
CA LEU A 172 14.95 4.97 3.55
C LEU A 172 15.67 5.93 4.50
N GLN A 173 16.47 5.46 5.46
CA GLN A 173 17.24 6.33 6.37
C GLN A 173 18.00 7.45 5.62
N PRO A 174 18.72 7.17 4.51
CA PRO A 174 19.46 8.21 3.79
C PRO A 174 18.58 9.34 3.22
N ILE A 175 17.31 9.04 2.90
CA ILE A 175 16.36 10.07 2.46
C ILE A 175 16.05 11.01 3.63
N PHE A 176 15.77 10.46 4.81
CA PHE A 176 15.50 11.28 6.00
C PHE A 176 16.71 12.13 6.41
N ASP A 177 17.91 11.57 6.31
CA ASP A 177 19.17 12.27 6.58
C ASP A 177 19.37 13.45 5.63
N THR A 178 19.12 13.23 4.32
CA THR A 178 19.23 14.26 3.28
C THR A 178 18.31 15.45 3.55
N PHE A 179 17.10 15.17 4.05
CA PHE A 179 16.11 16.20 4.38
C PHE A 179 16.28 16.78 5.79
N SER A 180 17.31 16.34 6.54
CA SER A 180 17.53 16.72 7.94
C SER A 180 16.27 16.55 8.80
N THR A 181 15.59 15.43 8.65
CA THR A 181 14.24 15.23 9.19
C THR A 181 14.25 15.11 10.73
N LEU A 182 13.18 15.57 11.39
CA LEU A 182 12.99 15.43 12.84
C LEU A 182 11.91 14.39 13.20
N TYR A 183 12.12 13.68 14.31
CA TYR A 183 11.13 12.84 14.99
C TYR A 183 11.18 13.11 16.50
N ASP A 184 10.02 13.46 17.10
CA ASP A 184 9.92 13.87 18.51
C ASP A 184 10.99 14.91 18.91
N ASN A 185 11.19 15.93 18.05
CA ASN A 185 12.16 17.04 18.17
C ASN A 185 13.65 16.67 18.10
N ASN A 186 13.99 15.42 17.80
CA ASN A 186 15.37 14.98 17.59
C ASN A 186 15.60 14.66 16.12
N SER A 187 16.87 14.62 15.69
CA SER A 187 17.23 14.12 14.36
C SER A 187 16.66 12.70 14.17
N LEU A 188 15.96 12.48 13.07
CA LEU A 188 15.24 11.24 12.85
C LEU A 188 16.20 10.08 12.63
N LEU A 189 16.16 9.10 13.53
CA LEU A 189 16.71 7.78 13.32
C LEU A 189 15.56 6.76 13.26
N LEU A 190 15.43 6.04 12.15
CA LEU A 190 14.38 5.06 11.95
C LEU A 190 14.41 3.98 13.04
N ARG A 191 15.61 3.63 13.53
CA ARG A 191 15.80 2.74 14.67
C ARG A 191 14.98 3.15 15.90
N ASP A 192 14.94 4.45 16.20
CA ASP A 192 14.22 4.96 17.38
C ASP A 192 12.70 4.90 17.19
N ILE A 193 12.25 5.08 15.94
CA ILE A 193 10.85 4.83 15.57
C ILE A 193 10.49 3.37 15.79
N TYR A 194 11.33 2.41 15.35
CA TYR A 194 11.05 0.99 15.54
C TYR A 194 11.01 0.57 17.01
N LEU A 195 11.92 1.08 17.84
CA LEU A 195 11.89 0.84 19.28
C LEU A 195 10.60 1.40 19.91
N THR A 196 10.21 2.62 19.53
CA THR A 196 8.93 3.22 19.97
C THR A 196 7.71 2.42 19.48
N MET A 197 7.77 1.87 18.27
CA MET A 197 6.74 0.99 17.72
C MET A 197 6.61 -0.31 18.50
N ALA A 198 7.75 -0.94 18.82
CA ALA A 198 7.79 -2.16 19.62
C ALA A 198 7.21 -1.94 21.02
N ASP A 199 7.64 -0.88 21.71
CA ASP A 199 7.12 -0.55 23.05
C ASP A 199 5.60 -0.31 23.04
N ALA A 200 5.09 0.31 21.97
CA ALA A 200 3.66 0.59 21.83
C ALA A 200 2.79 -0.65 21.54
N LEU A 201 3.36 -1.81 21.20
CA LEU A 201 2.61 -3.04 20.90
C LEU A 201 1.62 -3.39 22.02
N ILE A 202 2.03 -3.27 23.29
CA ILE A 202 1.20 -3.62 24.45
C ILE A 202 -0.06 -2.75 24.60
N THR A 203 -0.04 -1.56 24.01
CA THR A 203 -1.16 -0.61 24.04
C THR A 203 -2.03 -0.67 22.80
N ASP A 204 -1.65 -1.49 21.81
CA ASP A 204 -2.40 -1.67 20.57
C ASP A 204 -3.54 -2.67 20.77
N SER A 205 -4.73 -2.15 21.08
CA SER A 205 -5.93 -2.97 21.28
C SER A 205 -6.37 -3.71 20.02
N ASP A 206 -6.21 -3.10 18.83
CA ASP A 206 -6.57 -3.71 17.56
C ASP A 206 -5.66 -4.89 17.26
N LEU A 207 -4.34 -4.73 17.44
CA LEU A 207 -3.38 -5.83 17.30
C LEU A 207 -3.62 -6.91 18.35
N LYS A 208 -3.86 -6.54 19.61
CA LYS A 208 -4.16 -7.50 20.68
C LYS A 208 -5.36 -8.38 20.35
N SER A 209 -6.41 -7.81 19.77
CA SER A 209 -7.61 -8.56 19.35
C SER A 209 -7.41 -9.43 18.12
N ASN A 210 -6.40 -9.14 17.28
CA ASN A 210 -6.16 -9.85 16.02
C ASN A 210 -4.84 -10.67 16.00
N LEU A 211 -4.06 -10.68 17.09
CA LEU A 211 -2.71 -11.24 17.13
C LEU A 211 -2.64 -12.69 16.63
N SER A 212 -3.54 -13.56 17.09
CA SER A 212 -3.56 -14.98 16.71
C SER A 212 -3.75 -15.22 15.21
N LYS A 213 -4.36 -14.25 14.52
CA LYS A 213 -4.60 -14.30 13.09
C LYS A 213 -3.41 -13.78 12.30
N VAL A 214 -2.86 -12.64 12.72
CA VAL A 214 -1.79 -11.95 11.98
C VAL A 214 -0.39 -12.45 12.32
N SER A 215 -0.22 -13.23 13.40
CA SER A 215 1.07 -13.81 13.80
C SER A 215 1.67 -14.71 12.72
N ASN A 216 0.84 -15.40 11.93
CA ASN A 216 1.30 -16.26 10.84
C ASN A 216 2.15 -15.49 9.81
N ARG A 217 1.88 -14.19 9.61
CA ARG A 217 2.64 -13.32 8.70
C ARG A 217 4.12 -13.25 9.06
N ILE A 218 4.42 -13.34 10.35
CA ILE A 218 5.77 -13.20 10.92
C ILE A 218 6.33 -14.52 11.48
N SER A 219 5.63 -15.64 11.32
CA SER A 219 6.00 -16.95 11.89
C SER A 219 7.36 -17.48 11.43
N HIS A 220 7.91 -16.93 10.35
CA HIS A 220 9.24 -17.23 9.82
C HIS A 220 10.38 -16.56 10.60
N CYS A 221 10.10 -15.49 11.35
CA CYS A 221 11.08 -14.81 12.19
C CYS A 221 11.35 -15.65 13.44
N SER A 222 12.55 -16.22 13.52
CA SER A 222 12.96 -17.07 14.63
C SER A 222 13.08 -16.26 15.92
N GLY A 223 12.61 -16.84 17.04
CA GLY A 223 12.73 -16.24 18.37
C GLY A 223 11.62 -15.25 18.76
N LEU A 224 10.63 -14.97 17.89
CA LEU A 224 9.46 -14.16 18.25
C LEU A 224 8.37 -14.99 18.92
N ASP A 225 7.95 -14.57 20.11
CA ASP A 225 6.86 -15.19 20.87
C ASP A 225 5.53 -14.46 20.60
N CYS A 226 4.71 -15.04 19.72
CA CYS A 226 3.40 -14.48 19.35
C CYS A 226 2.24 -14.97 20.25
N THR A 227 2.51 -15.61 21.38
CA THR A 227 1.44 -16.15 22.26
C THR A 227 0.66 -15.06 22.99
N ALA A 228 1.30 -13.93 23.28
CA ALA A 228 0.70 -12.75 23.88
C ALA A 228 1.42 -11.47 23.44
N ILE A 229 0.75 -10.32 23.51
CA ILE A 229 1.27 -9.07 22.97
C ILE A 229 2.50 -8.54 23.73
N ASP A 230 2.55 -8.75 25.04
CA ASP A 230 3.69 -8.45 25.90
C ASP A 230 4.88 -9.36 25.57
N LYS A 231 4.63 -10.66 25.33
CA LYS A 231 5.65 -11.61 24.89
C LYS A 231 6.21 -11.27 23.52
N LEU A 232 5.36 -10.84 22.60
CA LEU A 232 5.80 -10.39 21.29
C LEU A 232 6.68 -9.15 21.39
N ARG A 233 6.31 -8.15 22.20
CA ARG A 233 7.16 -6.98 22.46
C ARG A 233 8.52 -7.41 23.01
N ASP A 234 8.52 -8.20 24.08
CA ASP A 234 9.75 -8.54 24.82
C ASP A 234 10.70 -9.35 23.94
N SER A 235 10.18 -10.39 23.29
CA SER A 235 10.96 -11.22 22.37
C SER A 235 11.45 -10.42 21.15
N TRP A 236 10.63 -9.53 20.57
CA TRP A 236 11.07 -8.69 19.47
C TRP A 236 12.24 -7.79 19.87
N LYS A 237 12.14 -7.11 21.02
CA LYS A 237 13.22 -6.23 21.51
C LYS A 237 14.49 -7.01 21.82
N GLU A 238 14.36 -8.15 22.48
CA GLU A 238 15.50 -9.04 22.77
C GLU A 238 16.18 -9.50 21.47
N GLN A 239 15.43 -9.97 20.48
CA GLN A 239 16.00 -10.40 19.20
C GLN A 239 16.61 -9.21 18.44
N PHE A 240 16.00 -8.03 18.50
CA PHE A 240 16.49 -6.84 17.79
C PHE A 240 17.81 -6.29 18.37
N GLU A 241 17.94 -6.30 19.70
CA GLU A 241 19.15 -5.87 20.40
C GLU A 241 20.29 -6.88 20.22
N ASN A 242 19.98 -8.18 20.17
CA ASN A 242 20.96 -9.26 20.03
C ASN A 242 21.26 -9.67 18.58
N ALA A 243 20.60 -9.06 17.59
CA ALA A 243 20.80 -9.40 16.18
C ALA A 243 22.24 -9.13 15.73
N GLN A 244 22.85 -10.14 15.11
CA GLN A 244 24.29 -10.16 14.79
C GLN A 244 24.63 -9.39 13.52
N ASP A 245 23.66 -9.24 12.62
CA ASP A 245 23.82 -8.55 11.34
C ASP A 245 22.57 -7.75 10.94
N ASP A 246 22.74 -6.92 9.92
CA ASP A 246 21.67 -6.07 9.40
C ASP A 246 20.57 -6.86 8.70
N THR A 247 20.83 -8.08 8.23
CA THR A 247 19.81 -8.92 7.59
C THR A 247 18.79 -9.35 8.62
N GLN A 248 19.24 -9.90 9.74
CA GLN A 248 18.38 -10.30 10.85
C GLN A 248 17.63 -9.09 11.44
N LYS A 249 18.29 -7.94 11.60
CA LYS A 249 17.61 -6.71 12.04
C LYS A 249 16.53 -6.26 11.08
N ASN A 250 16.79 -6.30 9.78
CA ASN A 250 15.82 -5.91 8.77
C ASN A 250 14.62 -6.86 8.74
N GLU A 251 14.83 -8.17 8.88
CA GLU A 251 13.72 -9.13 9.01
C GLU A 251 12.82 -8.80 10.20
N LEU A 252 13.42 -8.51 11.37
CA LEU A 252 12.67 -8.10 12.57
C LEU A 252 11.91 -6.78 12.35
N ILE A 253 12.52 -5.80 11.70
CA ILE A 253 11.86 -4.52 11.38
C ILE A 253 10.68 -4.75 10.44
N LEU A 254 10.84 -5.55 9.38
CA LEU A 254 9.75 -5.86 8.45
C LEU A 254 8.62 -6.63 9.14
N ALA A 255 8.95 -7.55 10.06
CA ALA A 255 7.96 -8.22 10.89
C ALA A 255 7.15 -7.24 11.76
N LEU A 256 7.81 -6.26 12.38
CA LEU A 256 7.13 -5.20 13.14
C LEU A 256 6.22 -4.37 12.24
N LEU A 257 6.70 -3.99 11.05
CA LEU A 257 5.96 -3.21 10.06
C LEU A 257 4.80 -4.00 9.40
N ALA A 258 4.82 -5.34 9.44
CA ALA A 258 3.71 -6.19 9.02
C ALA A 258 2.58 -6.28 10.07
N LEU A 259 2.83 -5.83 11.30
CA LEU A 259 1.87 -5.91 12.42
C LEU A 259 1.43 -4.54 12.94
N ARG A 260 2.33 -3.57 13.04
CA ARG A 260 2.08 -2.29 13.71
C ARG A 260 1.92 -1.15 12.70
N LYS A 261 0.77 -0.47 12.77
CA LYS A 261 0.46 0.69 11.92
C LYS A 261 1.48 1.83 12.14
N ALA A 262 2.20 2.19 11.09
CA ALA A 262 3.21 3.25 11.00
C ALA A 262 2.63 4.68 10.92
N LYS A 263 1.35 4.84 10.53
CA LYS A 263 0.72 6.16 10.28
C LYS A 263 0.86 7.16 11.44
N TYR A 264 0.76 6.70 12.69
CA TYR A 264 0.97 7.56 13.86
C TYR A 264 2.39 8.14 13.89
N TYR A 265 3.40 7.30 13.63
CA TYR A 265 4.81 7.64 13.63
C TYR A 265 5.17 8.52 12.44
N TRP A 266 4.68 8.18 11.24
CA TRP A 266 4.77 9.02 10.04
C TRP A 266 4.22 10.43 10.29
N ASN A 267 3.12 10.55 11.04
CA ASN A 267 2.53 11.86 11.34
C ASN A 267 3.38 12.72 12.29
N LYS A 268 4.24 12.10 13.11
CA LYS A 268 5.17 12.81 14.01
C LYS A 268 6.43 13.32 13.32
N ILE A 269 6.69 12.90 12.09
CA ILE A 269 7.82 13.38 11.31
C ILE A 269 7.63 14.86 10.98
N GLN A 270 8.64 15.68 11.28
CA GLN A 270 8.63 17.14 11.09
C GLN A 270 9.88 17.60 10.31
N PRO A 271 9.79 18.74 9.60
CA PRO A 271 10.97 19.42 9.08
C PRO A 271 11.78 20.08 10.20
N GLN A 272 12.98 20.55 9.86
CA GLN A 272 13.74 21.50 10.70
C GLN A 272 13.01 22.83 10.89
N SER A 273 13.44 23.60 11.89
CA SER A 273 12.85 24.90 12.24
C SER A 273 13.06 26.00 11.20
N ASP A 274 14.05 25.84 10.30
CA ASP A 274 14.34 26.75 9.20
C ASP A 274 13.49 26.48 7.94
N TRP A 275 12.70 25.40 7.93
CA TRP A 275 11.78 25.11 6.85
C TRP A 275 10.65 26.15 6.77
N THR A 276 10.59 26.88 5.66
CA THR A 276 9.71 28.04 5.52
C THR A 276 8.29 27.70 5.02
N SER A 277 8.08 26.48 4.54
CA SER A 277 6.78 26.03 4.00
C SER A 277 5.98 25.23 5.03
N SER A 278 4.77 24.78 4.69
CA SER A 278 3.99 23.95 5.60
C SER A 278 4.62 22.57 5.83
N VAL A 279 4.32 21.95 6.97
CA VAL A 279 4.67 20.54 7.27
C VAL A 279 4.08 19.59 6.24
N GLN A 280 2.89 19.90 5.70
CA GLN A 280 2.28 19.08 4.66
C GLN A 280 3.13 19.11 3.39
N THR A 281 3.56 20.29 2.95
CA THR A 281 4.43 20.46 1.78
C THR A 281 5.75 19.69 1.96
N PHE A 282 6.32 19.71 3.16
CA PHE A 282 7.51 18.92 3.48
C PHE A 282 7.27 17.42 3.33
N LYS A 283 6.17 16.91 3.92
CA LYS A 283 5.80 15.50 3.81
C LYS A 283 5.50 15.07 2.38
N ASP A 284 4.86 15.94 1.59
CA ASP A 284 4.61 15.69 0.18
C ASP A 284 5.95 15.53 -0.59
N GLN A 285 6.95 16.37 -0.30
CA GLN A 285 8.28 16.23 -0.89
C GLN A 285 9.00 14.95 -0.45
N LEU A 286 8.95 14.60 0.85
CA LEU A 286 9.48 13.33 1.33
C LEU A 286 8.83 12.15 0.62
N LEU A 287 7.50 12.14 0.46
CA LEU A 287 6.78 11.09 -0.27
C LEU A 287 7.22 10.99 -1.73
N LEU A 288 7.54 12.11 -2.38
CA LEU A 288 8.04 12.10 -3.75
C LEU A 288 9.43 11.47 -3.87
N GLU A 289 10.31 11.67 -2.89
CA GLU A 289 11.64 11.05 -2.86
C GLU A 289 11.58 9.58 -2.42
N ILE A 290 10.70 9.22 -1.49
CA ILE A 290 10.42 7.81 -1.15
C ILE A 290 9.84 7.08 -2.37
N GLY A 291 8.90 7.69 -3.09
CA GLY A 291 8.37 7.12 -4.33
C GLY A 291 9.46 6.97 -5.40
N ARG A 292 10.37 7.95 -5.50
CA ARG A 292 11.53 7.87 -6.39
C ARG A 292 12.45 6.71 -6.01
N PHE A 293 12.75 6.52 -4.72
CA PHE A 293 13.52 5.39 -4.22
C PHE A 293 12.94 4.08 -4.75
N TYR A 294 11.64 3.85 -4.60
CA TYR A 294 10.99 2.65 -5.13
C TYR A 294 11.07 2.55 -6.66
N SER A 295 10.91 3.66 -7.40
CA SER A 295 11.01 3.65 -8.87
C SER A 295 12.39 3.26 -9.41
N GLU A 296 13.44 3.40 -8.57
CA GLU A 296 14.84 3.14 -8.91
C GLU A 296 15.37 1.82 -8.32
N GLN A 297 14.59 1.14 -7.46
CA GLN A 297 14.98 -0.13 -6.88
C GLN A 297 14.94 -1.29 -7.89
N SER A 298 15.75 -2.32 -7.59
CA SER A 298 15.69 -3.59 -8.31
C SER A 298 14.36 -4.31 -8.09
N ASN A 299 14.03 -5.24 -8.99
CA ASN A 299 12.84 -6.07 -8.89
C ASN A 299 13.01 -7.27 -7.93
N HIS A 300 13.83 -7.13 -6.89
CA HIS A 300 14.01 -8.17 -5.88
C HIS A 300 12.72 -8.31 -5.07
N THR A 301 12.32 -9.54 -4.73
CA THR A 301 11.02 -9.88 -4.12
C THR A 301 10.74 -9.23 -2.76
N LYS A 302 11.79 -8.77 -2.07
CA LYS A 302 11.71 -7.96 -0.84
C LYS A 302 11.17 -6.55 -1.07
N TYR A 303 11.32 -6.00 -2.27
CA TYR A 303 10.82 -4.68 -2.63
C TYR A 303 9.44 -4.81 -3.27
N HIS A 304 8.40 -4.82 -2.42
CA HIS A 304 7.04 -5.17 -2.87
C HIS A 304 6.51 -4.27 -3.99
N ILE A 305 6.66 -2.96 -3.85
CA ILE A 305 6.16 -1.97 -4.81
C ILE A 305 6.87 -2.10 -6.18
N PRO A 306 8.21 -2.18 -6.26
CA PRO A 306 8.91 -2.47 -7.52
C PRO A 306 8.46 -3.77 -8.20
N CYS A 307 8.34 -4.86 -7.44
CA CYS A 307 7.85 -6.14 -7.96
C CYS A 307 6.42 -6.04 -8.50
N PHE A 308 5.51 -5.34 -7.81
CA PHE A 308 4.17 -5.06 -8.33
C PHE A 308 4.24 -4.39 -9.71
N PHE A 309 5.06 -3.36 -9.88
CA PHE A 309 5.22 -2.70 -11.18
C PHE A 309 5.87 -3.58 -12.25
N LYS A 310 6.82 -4.45 -11.89
CA LYS A 310 7.35 -5.47 -12.80
C LYS A 310 6.24 -6.39 -13.32
N ILE A 311 5.35 -6.87 -12.44
CA ILE A 311 4.24 -7.72 -12.84
C ILE A 311 3.27 -6.95 -13.73
N LEU A 312 2.87 -5.73 -13.36
CA LEU A 312 2.00 -4.89 -14.19
C LEU A 312 2.57 -4.71 -15.60
N ARG A 313 3.89 -4.51 -15.73
CA ARG A 313 4.53 -4.31 -17.04
C ARG A 313 4.34 -5.48 -18.00
N GLN A 314 4.26 -6.72 -17.50
CA GLN A 314 3.98 -7.89 -18.33
C GLN A 314 2.62 -7.78 -19.03
N PHE A 315 1.65 -7.07 -18.43
CA PHE A 315 0.32 -6.84 -19.02
C PHE A 315 0.24 -5.58 -19.90
N ALA A 316 1.22 -4.69 -19.82
CA ALA A 316 1.33 -3.56 -20.74
C ALA A 316 1.82 -4.02 -22.12
N GLU A 317 2.71 -5.01 -22.16
CA GLU A 317 3.40 -5.49 -23.37
C GLU A 317 2.59 -6.56 -24.14
N LEU A 318 1.52 -7.11 -23.56
CA LEU A 318 0.54 -7.94 -24.25
C LEU A 318 -0.35 -7.03 -25.14
N LEU A 319 -0.06 -7.06 -26.44
CA LEU A 319 -0.82 -6.45 -27.54
C LEU A 319 -1.50 -7.53 -28.37
#